data_AF-A0A9P9RS63-F1
#
_entry.id   AF-A0A9P9RS63-F1
#
_cell.length_a   1.000
_cell.length_b   1.000
_cell.length_c   1.000
_cell.angle_alpha   90.00
_cell.angle_beta   90.00
_cell.angle_gamma   90.00
#
_symmetry.space_group_name_H-M   'P 1'
#
loop_
_entity.id
_entity.type
_entity.pdbx_description
1 polymer ?
#
loop_
_entity_poly.entity_id
_entity_poly.type
_entity_poly.pdbx_seq_one_letter_code
_entity_poly.pdbx_strand_id
1 'polypeptide(L)'
;MAAMAPPTTQEEEVPRLPMPSRNPLPLSSGQEAQVRELYHARVRGYCAAEIKLFADCALGRTFTAPFKCRPQNRAMNTCMIAHATQAEQDAAREEWFGLRLKRQKDREAKEARKKEQEKFHREWWGLPQADREGDKGRDVMRRAERVGGFPKSDDDGQLSKDRHR
;
A
#
# COMPACT_ATOMS: atom_id res chain seq x y z
N MET A 1 -29.55 15.66 -1.30
CA MET A 1 -28.40 14.75 -1.25
C MET A 1 -27.49 15.09 -2.41
N ALA A 2 -26.35 15.74 -2.17
CA ALA A 2 -25.43 16.13 -3.23
C ALA A 2 -24.57 14.93 -3.65
N ALA A 3 -24.61 14.57 -4.93
CA ALA A 3 -23.75 13.55 -5.51
C ALA A 3 -22.31 14.08 -5.54
N MET A 4 -21.42 13.49 -4.74
CA MET A 4 -19.99 13.73 -4.85
C MET A 4 -19.50 13.08 -6.14
N ALA A 5 -19.27 13.88 -7.17
CA ALA A 5 -18.58 13.43 -8.37
C ALA A 5 -17.17 12.92 -7.99
N PRO A 6 -16.71 11.79 -8.55
CA PRO A 6 -15.35 11.31 -8.29
C PRO A 6 -14.34 12.36 -8.78
N PRO A 7 -13.23 12.60 -8.05
CA PRO A 7 -12.21 13.52 -8.50
C PRO A 7 -11.63 13.01 -9.82
N THR A 8 -11.72 13.82 -10.86
CA THR A 8 -10.98 13.62 -12.11
C THR A 8 -9.50 13.78 -11.80
N THR A 9 -8.82 12.70 -11.48
CA THR A 9 -7.35 12.66 -11.42
C THR A 9 -6.84 12.92 -12.82
N GLN A 10 -6.41 14.16 -13.07
CA GLN A 10 -5.61 14.50 -14.24
C GLN A 10 -4.30 13.71 -14.08
N GLU A 11 -4.19 12.60 -14.80
CA GLU A 11 -2.97 11.82 -14.85
C GLU A 11 -1.91 12.71 -15.50
N GLU A 12 -0.94 13.20 -14.73
CA GLU A 12 0.24 13.83 -15.32
C GLU A 12 0.85 12.85 -16.32
N GLU A 13 0.77 13.17 -17.61
CA GLU A 13 1.39 12.41 -18.69
C GLU A 13 2.92 12.53 -18.57
N VAL A 14 3.49 11.69 -17.72
CA VAL A 14 4.94 11.49 -17.70
C VAL A 14 5.31 10.89 -19.06
N PRO A 15 6.24 11.50 -19.82
CA PRO A 15 6.59 11.03 -21.16
C PRO A 15 7.06 9.57 -21.10
N ARG A 16 6.46 8.74 -21.95
CA ARG A 16 6.80 7.32 -22.06
C ARG A 16 8.18 7.21 -22.69
N LEU A 17 9.13 6.64 -21.96
CA LEU A 17 10.46 6.39 -22.50
C LEU A 17 10.42 5.22 -23.51
N PRO A 18 11.23 5.27 -24.59
CA PRO A 18 11.35 4.17 -25.53
C PRO A 18 11.97 2.92 -24.86
N MET A 19 11.68 1.75 -25.42
CA MET A 19 12.23 0.50 -24.91
C MET A 19 13.78 0.51 -24.97
N PRO A 20 14.48 0.15 -23.87
CA PRO A 20 15.95 0.19 -23.82
C PRO A 20 16.68 -0.74 -24.80
N SER A 21 16.11 -1.91 -25.14
CA SER A 21 16.73 -2.87 -26.06
C SER A 21 15.69 -3.75 -26.75
N ARG A 22 15.96 -4.22 -27.98
CA ARG A 22 15.07 -5.14 -28.72
C ARG A 22 15.04 -6.58 -28.18
N ASN A 23 16.10 -7.00 -27.50
CA ASN A 23 16.15 -8.31 -26.83
C ASN A 23 15.49 -8.17 -25.43
N PRO A 24 14.58 -9.08 -25.01
CA PRO A 24 13.97 -9.03 -23.70
C PRO A 24 15.04 -9.05 -22.60
N LEU A 25 15.07 -7.97 -21.81
CA LEU A 25 15.93 -7.87 -20.65
C LEU A 25 15.43 -8.81 -19.55
N PRO A 26 16.30 -9.63 -18.92
CA PRO A 26 15.91 -10.42 -17.77
C PRO A 26 15.54 -9.47 -16.63
N LEU A 27 14.31 -9.59 -16.13
CA LEU A 27 13.80 -8.80 -15.01
C LEU A 27 13.96 -9.57 -13.69
N SER A 28 14.12 -8.83 -12.60
CA SER A 28 14.00 -9.40 -11.26
C SER A 28 12.57 -9.90 -11.02
N SER A 29 12.38 -10.91 -10.17
CA SER A 29 11.05 -11.46 -9.85
C SER A 29 10.03 -10.40 -9.41
N GLY A 30 10.47 -9.39 -8.64
CA GLY A 30 9.61 -8.28 -8.23
C GLY A 30 9.23 -7.34 -9.39
N GLN A 31 10.11 -7.19 -10.37
CA GLN A 31 9.83 -6.41 -11.58
C GLN A 31 8.88 -7.16 -12.51
N GLU A 32 9.05 -8.48 -12.66
CA GLU A 32 8.11 -9.33 -13.41
C GLU A 32 6.70 -9.33 -12.80
N ALA A 33 6.59 -9.30 -11.46
CA ALA A 33 5.30 -9.19 -10.79
C ALA A 33 4.57 -7.89 -11.17
N GLN A 34 5.29 -6.75 -11.21
CA GLN A 34 4.71 -5.46 -11.63
C GLN A 34 4.27 -5.48 -13.11
N VAL A 35 5.03 -6.13 -13.98
CA VAL A 35 4.64 -6.32 -15.38
C VAL A 35 3.37 -7.17 -15.48
N ARG A 36 3.28 -8.27 -14.71
CA ARG A 36 2.08 -9.11 -14.65
C ARG A 36 0.86 -8.35 -14.14
N GLU A 37 1.03 -7.45 -13.17
CA GLU A 37 -0.05 -6.59 -12.69
C GLU A 37 -0.61 -5.67 -13.78
N LEU A 38 0.27 -5.02 -14.56
CA LEU A 38 -0.13 -4.19 -15.70
C LEU A 38 -0.83 -5.02 -16.79
N TYR A 39 -0.27 -6.19 -17.10
CA TYR A 39 -0.88 -7.13 -18.04
C TYR A 39 -2.30 -7.54 -17.59
N HIS A 40 -2.46 -7.96 -16.33
CA HIS A 40 -3.77 -8.31 -15.79
C HIS A 40 -4.72 -7.13 -15.75
N ALA A 41 -4.24 -5.91 -15.48
CA ALA A 41 -5.05 -4.70 -15.52
C ALA A 41 -5.58 -4.42 -16.94
N ARG A 42 -4.74 -4.55 -17.98
CA ARG A 42 -5.14 -4.41 -19.38
C ARG A 42 -6.17 -5.45 -19.81
N VAL A 43 -5.91 -6.74 -19.55
CA VAL A 43 -6.84 -7.82 -19.88
C VAL A 43 -8.20 -7.62 -19.18
N ARG A 44 -8.19 -7.20 -17.91
CA ARG A 44 -9.43 -6.84 -17.20
C ARG A 44 -10.12 -5.61 -17.79
N GLY A 45 -9.36 -4.66 -18.34
CA GLY A 45 -9.88 -3.51 -19.06
C GLY A 45 -10.67 -3.90 -20.32
N TYR A 46 -10.13 -4.81 -21.14
CA TYR A 46 -10.83 -5.32 -22.32
C TYR A 46 -12.10 -6.11 -21.94
N CYS A 47 -12.01 -6.91 -20.89
CA CYS A 47 -13.13 -7.74 -20.41
C CYS A 47 -14.02 -7.06 -19.37
N ALA A 48 -13.99 -5.73 -19.25
CA ALA A 48 -14.70 -5.00 -18.19
C ALA A 48 -16.22 -5.25 -18.19
N ALA A 49 -16.82 -5.42 -19.36
CA ALA A 49 -18.26 -5.73 -19.49
C ALA A 49 -18.61 -7.08 -18.85
N GLU A 50 -17.87 -8.14 -19.18
CA GLU A 50 -18.10 -9.49 -18.65
C GLU A 50 -17.81 -9.56 -17.14
N ILE A 51 -16.76 -8.87 -16.69
CA ILE A 51 -16.42 -8.75 -15.26
C ILE A 51 -17.56 -8.08 -14.50
N LYS A 52 -18.17 -7.03 -15.08
CA LYS A 52 -19.31 -6.35 -14.47
C LYS A 52 -20.53 -7.27 -14.35
N LEU A 53 -20.86 -8.04 -15.39
CA LEU A 53 -21.97 -9.00 -15.34
C LEU A 53 -21.75 -10.09 -14.27
N PHE A 54 -20.51 -10.55 -14.12
CA PHE A 54 -20.15 -11.47 -13.04
C PHE A 54 -20.26 -10.80 -11.66
N ALA A 55 -19.76 -9.58 -11.52
CA ALA A 55 -19.82 -8.82 -10.28
C ALA A 55 -21.27 -8.58 -9.85
N ASP A 56 -22.14 -8.12 -10.76
CA ASP A 56 -23.55 -7.87 -10.51
C ASP A 56 -24.29 -9.15 -10.06
N CYS A 57 -23.92 -10.31 -10.62
CA CYS A 57 -24.45 -11.60 -10.16
C CYS A 57 -23.93 -11.99 -8.77
N ALA A 58 -22.66 -11.68 -8.47
CA ALA A 58 -22.00 -12.02 -7.21
C ALA A 58 -22.37 -11.06 -6.06
N LEU A 59 -22.91 -9.88 -6.35
CA LEU A 59 -23.41 -8.95 -5.33
C LEU A 59 -24.47 -9.66 -4.46
N GLY A 60 -24.16 -9.80 -3.17
CA GLY A 60 -25.04 -10.47 -2.19
C GLY A 60 -24.97 -12.01 -2.19
N ARG A 61 -24.07 -12.63 -2.96
CA ARG A 61 -23.89 -14.09 -3.01
C ARG A 61 -22.43 -14.46 -2.75
N THR A 62 -22.03 -14.57 -1.49
CA THR A 62 -20.63 -14.93 -1.16
C THR A 62 -20.36 -16.42 -1.33
N PHE A 63 -21.18 -17.29 -0.72
CA PHE A 63 -20.97 -18.74 -0.72
C PHE A 63 -21.54 -19.45 -1.95
N THR A 64 -22.64 -18.94 -2.51
CA THR A 64 -23.36 -19.59 -3.62
C THR A 64 -22.97 -19.06 -5.00
N ALA A 65 -22.14 -18.01 -5.09
CA ALA A 65 -21.68 -17.41 -6.35
C ALA A 65 -21.04 -18.42 -7.33
N PRO A 66 -20.16 -19.35 -6.90
CA PRO A 66 -19.54 -20.30 -7.84
C PRO A 66 -20.55 -21.20 -8.57
N PHE A 67 -21.70 -21.45 -7.96
CA PHE A 67 -22.76 -22.30 -8.53
C PHE A 67 -23.79 -21.48 -9.30
N LYS A 68 -24.32 -20.40 -8.68
CA LYS A 68 -25.39 -19.57 -9.25
C LYS A 68 -24.90 -18.64 -10.37
N CYS A 69 -23.68 -18.13 -10.26
CA CYS A 69 -23.06 -17.24 -11.25
C CYS A 69 -22.07 -17.95 -12.17
N ARG A 70 -22.17 -19.28 -12.27
CA ARG A 70 -21.32 -20.12 -13.10
C ARG A 70 -21.32 -19.73 -14.60
N PRO A 71 -22.46 -19.38 -15.24
CA PRO A 71 -22.43 -19.00 -16.66
C PRO A 71 -21.70 -17.66 -16.88
N GLN A 72 -21.90 -16.67 -16.02
CA GLN A 72 -21.21 -15.38 -16.09
C GLN A 72 -19.70 -15.54 -15.83
N ASN A 73 -19.33 -16.38 -14.86
CA ASN A 73 -17.93 -16.68 -14.57
C ASN A 73 -17.23 -17.34 -15.78
N ARG A 74 -17.91 -18.27 -16.47
CA ARG A 74 -17.40 -18.86 -17.71
C ARG A 74 -17.21 -17.82 -18.81
N ALA A 75 -18.20 -16.96 -19.06
CA ALA A 75 -18.12 -15.92 -20.08
C ALA A 75 -16.94 -14.96 -19.82
N MET A 76 -16.79 -14.50 -18.57
CA MET A 76 -15.66 -13.68 -18.13
C MET A 76 -14.32 -14.38 -18.38
N ASN A 77 -14.17 -15.64 -17.96
CA ASN A 77 -12.91 -16.38 -18.15
C ASN A 77 -12.60 -16.61 -19.64
N THR A 78 -13.61 -16.90 -20.46
CA THR A 78 -13.43 -17.04 -21.91
C THR A 78 -12.90 -15.75 -22.53
N CYS A 79 -13.44 -14.59 -22.15
CA CYS A 79 -12.90 -13.29 -22.59
C CYS A 79 -11.45 -13.11 -22.13
N MET A 80 -11.15 -13.38 -20.85
CA MET A 80 -9.79 -13.19 -20.32
C MET A 80 -8.77 -14.09 -21.03
N ILE A 81 -9.13 -15.33 -21.36
CA ILE A 81 -8.27 -16.26 -22.10
C ILE A 81 -8.06 -15.79 -23.54
N ALA A 82 -9.09 -15.24 -24.19
CA ALA A 82 -8.97 -14.72 -25.56
C ALA A 82 -7.97 -13.55 -25.66
N HIS A 83 -7.93 -12.68 -24.64
CA HIS A 83 -6.98 -11.57 -24.58
C HIS A 83 -5.66 -11.92 -23.88
N ALA A 84 -5.50 -13.14 -23.39
CA ALA A 84 -4.28 -13.60 -22.73
C ALA A 84 -3.17 -13.95 -23.74
N THR A 85 -2.80 -12.99 -24.58
CA THR A 85 -1.83 -13.19 -25.67
C THR A 85 -0.42 -12.75 -25.27
N GLN A 86 0.59 -13.32 -25.93
CA GLN A 86 2.00 -12.91 -25.74
C GLN A 86 2.21 -11.44 -26.13
N ALA A 87 1.52 -10.96 -27.17
CA ALA A 87 1.58 -9.57 -27.61
C ALA A 87 1.14 -8.59 -26.51
N GLU A 88 0.09 -8.93 -25.75
CA GLU A 88 -0.35 -8.11 -24.61
C GLU A 88 0.68 -8.12 -23.47
N GLN A 89 1.38 -9.24 -23.25
CA GLN A 89 2.47 -9.30 -22.26
C GLN A 89 3.65 -8.42 -22.65
N ASP A 90 4.06 -8.45 -23.92
CA ASP A 90 5.17 -7.63 -24.41
C ASP A 90 4.78 -6.15 -24.43
N ALA A 91 3.55 -5.81 -24.80
CA ALA A 91 3.04 -4.44 -24.70
C ALA A 91 2.97 -3.94 -23.24
N ALA A 92 2.61 -4.81 -22.28
CA ALA A 92 2.66 -4.48 -20.85
C ALA A 92 4.10 -4.30 -20.35
N ARG A 93 5.07 -5.05 -20.87
CA ARG A 93 6.51 -4.83 -20.59
C ARG A 93 6.97 -3.47 -21.09
N GLU A 94 6.64 -3.13 -22.34
CA GLU A 94 6.99 -1.83 -22.94
C GLU A 94 6.42 -0.67 -22.13
N GLU A 95 5.15 -0.77 -21.71
CA GLU A 95 4.51 0.21 -20.84
C GLU A 95 5.22 0.31 -19.49
N TRP A 96 5.56 -0.82 -18.87
CA TRP A 96 6.30 -0.85 -17.60
C TRP A 96 7.66 -0.14 -17.68
N PHE A 97 8.38 -0.34 -18.79
CA PHE A 97 9.63 0.37 -19.06
C PHE A 97 9.40 1.85 -19.34
N GLY A 98 8.37 2.20 -20.12
CA GLY A 98 8.00 3.58 -20.44
C GLY A 98 7.65 4.39 -19.19
N LEU A 99 7.03 3.76 -18.19
CA LEU A 99 6.67 4.36 -16.90
C LEU A 99 7.82 4.42 -15.88
N ARG A 100 9.06 4.10 -16.26
CA ARG A 100 10.21 4.11 -15.34
C ARG A 100 10.43 5.48 -14.68
N LEU A 101 10.28 6.58 -15.42
CA LEU A 101 10.39 7.93 -14.86
C LEU A 101 9.26 8.25 -13.88
N LYS A 102 8.03 7.82 -14.18
CA LYS A 102 6.88 7.99 -13.30
C LYS A 102 7.13 7.29 -11.95
N ARG A 103 7.61 6.04 -12.00
CA ARG A 103 7.98 5.29 -10.80
C ARG A 103 9.12 5.94 -10.02
N GLN A 104 10.05 6.60 -10.69
CA GLN A 104 11.10 7.36 -10.00
C GLN A 104 10.52 8.57 -9.25
N LYS A 105 9.69 9.39 -9.90
CA LYS A 105 9.00 10.51 -9.28
C LYS A 105 8.12 10.07 -8.11
N ASP A 106 7.41 8.95 -8.26
CA ASP A 106 6.55 8.40 -7.19
C ASP A 106 7.36 7.98 -5.95
N ARG A 107 8.57 7.46 -6.13
CA ARG A 107 9.48 7.15 -4.99
C ARG A 107 9.95 8.42 -4.31
N GLU A 108 10.39 9.42 -5.07
CA GLU A 108 10.83 10.71 -4.55
C GLU A 108 9.71 11.42 -3.78
N ALA A 109 8.48 11.39 -4.30
CA ALA A 109 7.30 11.93 -3.61
C ALA A 109 6.95 11.15 -2.34
N LYS A 110 7.05 9.82 -2.35
CA LYS A 110 6.84 8.99 -1.14
C LYS A 110 7.91 9.24 -0.09
N GLU A 111 9.16 9.41 -0.48
CA GLU A 111 10.26 9.75 0.43
C GLU A 111 10.08 11.15 1.03
N ALA A 112 9.63 12.14 0.24
CA ALA A 112 9.27 13.46 0.75
C ALA A 112 8.15 13.38 1.79
N ARG A 113 7.07 12.66 1.48
CA ARG A 113 5.96 12.41 2.42
C ARG A 113 6.39 11.66 3.66
N LYS A 114 7.31 10.70 3.54
CA LYS A 114 7.86 9.97 4.68
C LYS A 114 8.66 10.91 5.58
N LYS A 115 9.50 11.79 5.03
CA LYS A 115 10.22 12.81 5.79
C LYS A 115 9.29 13.77 6.52
N GLU A 116 8.18 14.18 5.88
CA GLU A 116 7.15 15.01 6.52
C GLU A 116 6.43 14.24 7.64
N GLN A 117 6.06 12.98 7.40
CA GLN A 117 5.46 12.12 8.42
C GLN A 117 6.43 11.85 9.58
N GLU A 118 7.73 11.69 9.32
CA GLU A 118 8.77 11.55 10.35
C GLU A 118 8.89 12.84 11.17
N LYS A 119 8.82 14.03 10.56
CA LYS A 119 8.77 15.32 11.27
C LYS A 119 7.52 15.42 12.15
N PHE A 120 6.36 15.12 11.59
CA PHE A 120 5.10 15.15 12.32
C PHE A 120 5.05 14.12 13.45
N HIS A 121 5.53 12.89 13.21
CA HIS A 121 5.66 11.85 14.22
C HIS A 121 6.66 12.26 15.31
N ARG A 122 7.74 12.97 14.96
CA ARG A 122 8.69 13.55 15.93
C ARG A 122 8.08 14.70 16.74
N GLU A 123 7.25 15.53 16.12
CA GLU A 123 6.55 16.62 16.81
C GLU A 123 5.46 16.12 17.75
N TRP A 124 4.74 15.06 17.36
CA TRP A 124 3.58 14.54 18.11
C TRP A 124 3.92 13.41 19.09
N TRP A 125 4.81 12.47 18.72
CA TRP A 125 5.09 11.25 19.50
C TRP A 125 6.44 11.22 20.24
N GLY A 126 7.33 12.20 20.09
CA GLY A 126 8.55 12.25 20.90
C GLY A 126 9.63 13.21 20.43
N LEU A 127 10.09 14.04 21.38
CA LEU A 127 11.04 15.14 21.22
C LEU A 127 12.26 14.79 20.33
N PRO A 128 12.84 15.80 19.63
CA PRO A 128 14.11 15.72 18.93
C PRO A 128 15.15 14.81 19.58
N GLN A 129 15.93 14.06 18.80
CA GLN A 129 17.02 13.23 19.35
C GLN A 129 17.98 14.03 20.25
N ALA A 130 18.23 15.30 19.91
CA ALA A 130 18.96 16.26 20.75
C ALA A 130 18.27 16.56 22.10
N ASP A 131 16.93 16.60 22.13
CA ASP A 131 16.15 16.83 23.35
C ASP A 131 15.90 15.52 24.14
N ARG A 132 15.99 14.35 23.47
CA ARG A 132 15.96 13.02 24.09
C ARG A 132 17.21 12.76 24.92
N GLU A 133 18.35 13.30 24.48
CA GLU A 133 19.63 13.30 25.20
C GLU A 133 19.77 14.49 26.18
N GLY A 134 18.96 15.54 26.02
CA GLY A 134 18.84 16.65 26.96
C GLY A 134 18.02 16.32 28.21
N ASP A 135 17.97 17.25 29.17
CA ASP A 135 17.26 17.06 30.46
C ASP A 135 15.77 16.72 30.30
N LYS A 136 15.11 17.27 29.27
CA LYS A 136 13.70 17.03 28.99
C LYS A 136 13.43 15.57 28.56
N GLY A 137 14.33 14.95 27.81
CA GLY A 137 14.26 13.54 27.42
C GLY A 137 14.47 12.59 28.58
N ARG A 138 15.41 12.94 29.49
CA ARG A 138 15.67 12.20 30.73
C ARG A 138 14.47 12.25 31.68
N ASP A 139 13.80 13.40 31.78
CA ASP A 139 12.61 13.58 32.61
C ASP A 139 11.39 12.79 32.08
N VAL A 140 11.20 12.74 30.76
CA VAL A 140 10.14 11.92 30.15
C VAL A 140 10.40 10.43 30.36
N MET A 141 11.65 9.96 30.23
CA MET A 141 12.05 8.57 30.55
C MET A 141 11.84 8.24 32.04
N ARG A 142 12.20 9.15 32.94
CA ARG A 142 11.97 9.02 34.39
C ARG A 142 10.48 8.98 34.75
N ARG A 143 9.64 9.65 33.97
CA ARG A 143 8.17 9.67 34.16
C ARG A 143 7.46 8.49 33.49
N ALA A 144 8.02 7.95 32.41
CA ALA A 144 7.48 6.80 31.67
C ALA A 144 7.54 5.47 32.45
N GLU A 145 8.36 5.37 33.50
CA GLU A 145 8.35 4.23 34.44
C GLU A 145 7.03 4.11 35.25
N ARG A 146 6.12 5.10 35.17
CA ARG A 146 4.90 5.17 35.98
C ARG A 146 3.63 4.92 35.16
N VAL A 147 3.49 3.73 34.57
CA VAL A 147 2.19 3.17 34.21
C VAL A 147 2.12 1.77 34.83
N GLY A 148 1.45 1.67 35.98
CA GLY A 148 1.42 0.45 36.82
C GLY A 148 1.66 0.69 38.32
N GLY A 149 2.10 1.89 38.70
CA GLY A 149 1.98 2.45 40.05
C GLY A 149 2.69 1.71 41.18
N PHE A 150 3.94 2.08 41.46
CA PHE A 150 4.46 2.22 42.83
C PHE A 150 5.47 3.39 42.86
N PRO A 151 5.45 4.27 43.87
CA PRO A 151 6.46 5.32 44.01
C PRO A 151 7.80 4.72 44.46
N LYS A 152 8.90 5.31 43.97
CA LYS A 152 10.27 5.01 44.41
C LYS A 152 10.44 5.60 45.81
N SER A 153 10.76 4.78 46.81
CA SER A 153 11.17 5.28 48.12
C SER A 153 12.57 5.89 47.99
N ASP A 154 12.65 7.20 48.09
CA ASP A 154 13.91 7.90 48.36
C ASP A 154 14.02 8.06 49.88
N ASP A 155 15.15 7.59 50.44
CA ASP A 155 15.75 7.92 51.74
C ASP A 155 14.79 8.19 52.92
N ASP A 156 14.41 7.12 53.62
CA ASP A 156 14.45 7.03 55.09
C ASP A 156 13.82 5.68 55.50
N GLY A 157 14.65 4.82 56.09
CA GLY A 157 14.31 3.43 56.36
C GLY A 157 13.15 3.29 57.34
N GLN A 158 11.98 2.91 56.82
CA GLN A 158 10.99 2.14 57.56
C GLN A 158 10.03 1.44 56.59
N LEU A 159 10.36 0.19 56.25
CA LEU A 159 9.40 -0.75 55.67
C LEU A 159 8.32 -1.01 56.72
N SER A 160 7.11 -0.50 56.46
CA SER A 160 5.91 -0.94 57.17
C SER A 160 5.73 -2.42 56.88
N LYS A 161 6.11 -3.26 57.85
CA LYS A 161 5.51 -4.57 58.07
C LYS A 161 3.99 -4.39 58.11
N ASP A 162 3.29 -5.47 57.77
CA ASP A 162 1.84 -5.61 57.77
C ASP A 162 1.10 -5.01 56.57
N ARG A 163 0.92 -5.87 55.56
CA ARG A 163 -0.35 -6.00 54.81
C ARG A 163 -0.29 -7.20 53.88
N HIS A 164 -0.51 -8.39 54.44
CA HIS A 164 -1.10 -9.51 53.72
C HIS A 164 -2.24 -10.05 54.59
N ARG A 165 -3.44 -9.53 54.36
CA ARG A 165 -4.70 -10.23 54.60
C ARG A 165 -5.66 -9.86 53.49
#